data_AF-A0A5C7G752-F1
#
_entry.id   AF-A0A5C7G752-F1
#
_cell.length_a   1.000
_cell.length_b   1.000
_cell.length_c   1.000
_cell.angle_alpha   90.00
_cell.angle_beta   90.00
_cell.angle_gamma   90.00
#
_symmetry.space_group_name_H-M   'P 1'
#
loop_
_entity.id
_entity.type
_entity.pdbx_description
1 polymer ?
#
loop_
_entity_poly.entity_id
_entity_poly.type
_entity_poly.pdbx_seq_one_letter_code
_entity_poly.pdbx_strand_id
1 'polypeptide(L)'
;MTIPSARAFQSIISNYDGLGKSPLGLRLQKIVPSWSDRLSNIQLKDFVQDYAHKHANGRPIESVASEIGFDCQNKEEKTCNYEGIYTYDLKMPGSPDQRAAIEISVILNYSAEPWEIHGSRKFLYGGIEN
;
A
#
# COMPACT_ATOMS: atom_id res chain seq x y z
N MET A 1 28.91 28.87 13.46
CA MET A 1 27.78 28.08 14.00
C MET A 1 26.62 28.23 13.03
N THR A 2 26.44 27.25 12.16
CA THR A 2 25.37 27.24 11.15
C THR A 2 24.12 26.65 11.80
N ILE A 3 23.06 27.44 11.86
CA ILE A 3 21.74 27.06 12.35
C ILE A 3 21.27 25.85 11.53
N PRO A 4 20.81 24.75 12.13
CA PRO A 4 20.27 23.64 11.37
C PRO A 4 19.05 24.16 10.59
N SER A 5 19.15 24.20 9.26
CA SER A 5 18.04 24.56 8.40
C SER A 5 16.90 23.60 8.72
N ALA A 6 15.81 24.17 9.21
CA ALA A 6 14.57 23.46 9.48
C ALA A 6 14.29 22.54 8.28
N ARG A 7 14.25 21.23 8.53
CA ARG A 7 13.69 20.25 7.60
C ARG A 7 12.31 20.80 7.23
N ALA A 8 12.22 21.45 6.07
CA ALA A 8 10.99 22.03 5.59
C ALA A 8 9.99 20.89 5.55
N PHE A 9 8.96 20.99 6.38
CA PHE A 9 7.85 20.05 6.41
C PHE A 9 7.34 19.91 4.98
N GLN A 10 7.63 18.79 4.34
CA GLN A 10 7.00 18.41 3.08
C GLN A 10 5.54 18.18 3.41
N SER A 11 4.67 19.15 3.08
CA SER A 11 3.25 18.85 3.01
C SER A 11 3.04 18.04 1.75
N ILE A 12 3.21 16.71 1.84
CA ILE A 12 2.82 15.81 0.77
C ILE A 12 1.30 15.82 0.77
N ILE A 13 0.71 16.61 -0.13
CA ILE A 13 -0.72 16.51 -0.43
C ILE A 13 -0.84 15.30 -1.36
N SER A 14 -0.98 14.13 -0.76
CA SER A 14 -1.09 12.90 -1.53
C SER A 14 -2.46 12.77 -2.17
N ASN A 15 -2.55 13.02 -3.48
CA ASN A 15 -3.70 12.63 -4.27
C ASN A 15 -3.45 11.26 -4.89
N TYR A 16 -3.80 10.18 -4.18
CA TYR A 16 -3.51 8.80 -4.59
C TYR A 16 -4.46 8.26 -5.66
N ASP A 17 -4.47 8.92 -6.82
CA ASP A 17 -5.18 8.43 -8.00
C ASP A 17 -4.60 7.06 -8.39
N GLY A 18 -5.47 6.04 -8.44
CA GLY A 18 -5.13 4.65 -8.79
C GLY A 18 -5.33 3.63 -7.68
N LEU A 19 -5.35 4.02 -6.40
CA LEU A 19 -5.49 3.06 -5.27
C LEU A 19 -6.85 2.34 -5.23
N GLY A 20 -7.81 2.78 -6.03
CA GLY A 20 -9.17 2.28 -6.00
C GLY A 20 -9.88 2.64 -4.70
N LYS A 21 -11.14 2.23 -4.58
CA LYS A 21 -11.97 2.43 -3.38
C LYS A 21 -12.17 1.14 -2.58
N SER A 22 -11.40 0.11 -2.89
CA SER A 22 -11.42 -1.15 -2.15
C SER A 22 -10.90 -0.93 -0.72
N PRO A 23 -11.27 -1.78 0.24
CA PRO A 23 -10.74 -1.72 1.60
C PRO A 23 -9.21 -1.69 1.65
N LEU A 24 -8.52 -2.49 0.83
CA LEU A 24 -7.05 -2.49 0.71
C LEU A 24 -6.53 -1.18 0.14
N GLY A 25 -7.17 -0.66 -0.92
CA GLY A 25 -6.83 0.62 -1.52
C GLY A 25 -6.87 1.77 -0.50
N LEU A 26 -7.97 1.84 0.27
CA LEU A 26 -8.13 2.83 1.34
C LEU A 26 -7.13 2.65 2.48
N ARG A 27 -6.75 1.40 2.78
CA ARG A 27 -5.70 1.12 3.78
C ARG A 27 -4.34 1.61 3.27
N LEU A 28 -3.99 1.31 2.04
CA LEU A 28 -2.74 1.71 1.41
C LEU A 28 -2.60 3.23 1.32
N GLN A 29 -3.68 3.98 1.07
CA GLN A 29 -3.66 5.45 1.09
C GLN A 29 -3.12 6.02 2.42
N LYS A 30 -3.32 5.29 3.52
CA LYS A 30 -2.85 5.69 4.85
C LYS A 30 -1.41 5.21 5.15
N ILE A 31 -0.99 4.08 4.57
CA ILE A 31 0.32 3.47 4.85
C ILE A 31 1.41 4.06 3.96
N VAL A 32 1.12 4.25 2.68
CA VAL A 32 2.07 4.68 1.65
C VAL A 32 2.86 5.96 1.97
N PRO A 33 2.28 7.03 2.54
CA PRO A 33 3.06 8.23 2.85
C PRO A 33 4.20 7.99 3.83
N SER A 34 4.05 7.01 4.73
CA SER A 34 5.01 6.64 5.76
C SER A 34 5.52 5.21 5.58
N TRP A 35 5.59 4.74 4.34
CA TRP A 35 5.94 3.36 4.06
C TRP A 35 7.33 3.01 4.61
N SER A 36 7.40 1.94 5.39
CA SER A 36 8.65 1.21 5.66
C SER A 36 8.35 -0.28 5.54
N ASP A 37 9.21 -1.04 4.87
CA ASP A 37 8.88 -2.43 4.53
C ASP A 37 8.47 -3.24 5.76
N ARG A 38 9.18 -3.09 6.88
CA ARG A 38 8.83 -3.80 8.12
C ARG A 38 7.47 -3.37 8.69
N LEU A 39 7.23 -2.07 8.89
CA LEU A 39 6.00 -1.62 9.56
C LEU A 39 4.79 -1.70 8.64
N SER A 40 4.95 -1.38 7.36
CA SER A 40 3.91 -1.51 6.35
C SER A 40 3.43 -2.95 6.24
N ASN A 41 4.34 -3.93 6.20
CA ASN A 41 3.98 -5.34 6.14
C ASN A 41 3.22 -5.82 7.38
N ILE A 42 3.61 -5.38 8.58
CA ILE A 42 2.85 -5.66 9.81
C ILE A 42 1.45 -5.06 9.70
N GLN A 43 1.34 -3.78 9.31
CA GLN A 43 0.06 -3.08 9.20
C GLN A 43 -0.87 -3.65 8.13
N LEU A 44 -0.32 -4.20 7.05
CA LEU A 44 -1.06 -4.90 5.99
C LEU A 44 -1.52 -6.27 6.49
N LYS A 45 -0.62 -7.02 7.14
CA LYS A 45 -0.94 -8.31 7.73
C LYS A 45 -2.09 -8.21 8.72
N ASP A 46 -1.97 -7.32 9.70
CA ASP A 46 -2.98 -7.10 10.72
C ASP A 46 -4.32 -6.72 10.08
N PHE A 47 -4.31 -5.81 9.09
CA PHE A 47 -5.51 -5.38 8.40
C PHE A 47 -6.25 -6.52 7.68
N VAL A 48 -5.53 -7.31 6.87
CA VAL A 48 -6.14 -8.40 6.11
C VAL A 48 -6.62 -9.51 7.04
N GLN A 49 -5.86 -9.84 8.09
CA GLN A 49 -6.26 -10.83 9.08
C GLN A 49 -7.51 -10.39 9.86
N ASP A 50 -7.56 -9.13 10.32
CA ASP A 50 -8.74 -8.57 10.98
C ASP A 50 -9.97 -8.57 10.07
N TYR A 51 -9.80 -8.18 8.81
CA TYR A 51 -10.89 -8.17 7.85
C TYR A 51 -11.40 -9.59 7.61
N ALA A 52 -10.50 -10.55 7.37
CA ALA A 52 -10.87 -11.93 7.18
C ALA A 52 -11.57 -12.53 8.39
N HIS A 53 -11.09 -12.25 9.61
CA HIS A 53 -11.74 -12.70 10.83
C HIS A 53 -13.19 -12.18 10.95
N LYS A 54 -13.44 -10.92 10.57
CA LYS A 54 -14.77 -10.28 10.65
C LYS A 54 -15.73 -10.68 9.52
N HIS A 55 -15.19 -10.99 8.34
CA HIS A 55 -15.99 -11.12 7.12
C HIS A 55 -15.97 -12.52 6.48
N ALA A 56 -15.06 -13.42 6.89
CA ALA A 56 -14.98 -14.75 6.29
C ALA A 56 -16.25 -15.55 6.50
N ASN A 57 -16.79 -15.66 7.72
CA ASN A 57 -18.06 -16.38 7.98
C ASN A 57 -18.13 -17.76 7.31
N GLY A 58 -17.02 -18.51 7.28
CA GLY A 58 -16.91 -19.82 6.63
C GLY A 58 -16.74 -19.80 5.10
N ARG A 59 -16.64 -18.62 4.49
CA ARG A 59 -16.37 -18.43 3.06
C ARG A 59 -14.89 -18.71 2.73
N PRO A 60 -14.59 -19.13 1.50
CA PRO A 60 -13.22 -19.26 1.02
C PRO A 60 -12.47 -17.93 1.11
N ILE A 61 -11.19 -17.99 1.48
CA ILE A 61 -10.34 -16.82 1.67
C ILE A 61 -10.22 -15.99 0.39
N GLU A 62 -10.23 -16.62 -0.79
CA GLU A 62 -10.17 -15.94 -2.08
C GLU A 62 -11.36 -14.99 -2.28
N SER A 63 -12.53 -15.38 -1.79
CA SER A 63 -13.74 -14.57 -1.89
C SER A 63 -13.61 -13.32 -1.01
N VAL A 64 -13.06 -13.49 0.19
CA VAL A 64 -12.81 -12.39 1.13
C VAL A 64 -11.69 -11.48 0.64
N ALA A 65 -10.60 -12.04 0.13
CA ALA A 65 -9.47 -11.32 -0.44
C ALA A 65 -9.91 -10.49 -1.65
N SER A 66 -10.77 -11.05 -2.51
CA SER A 66 -11.36 -10.34 -3.65
C SER A 66 -12.20 -9.13 -3.21
N GLU A 67 -12.98 -9.24 -2.14
CA GLU A 67 -13.75 -8.11 -1.59
C GLU A 67 -12.86 -7.00 -1.01
N ILE A 68 -11.74 -7.39 -0.40
CA ILE A 68 -10.73 -6.46 0.11
C ILE A 68 -10.02 -5.73 -1.04
N GLY A 69 -9.99 -6.32 -2.23
CA GLY A 69 -9.48 -5.73 -3.46
C GLY A 69 -8.33 -6.48 -4.09
N PHE A 70 -7.94 -7.65 -3.58
CA PHE A 70 -6.98 -8.50 -4.26
C PHE A 70 -7.58 -9.13 -5.52
N ASP A 71 -6.74 -9.41 -6.50
CA ASP A 71 -7.03 -10.26 -7.63
C ASP A 71 -6.54 -11.69 -7.33
N CYS A 72 -7.48 -12.65 -7.33
CA CYS A 72 -7.25 -14.05 -6.99
C CYS A 72 -7.41 -14.98 -8.21
N GLN A 73 -7.08 -14.53 -9.43
CA GLN A 73 -7.25 -15.38 -10.62
C GLN A 73 -6.36 -16.63 -10.60
N ASN A 74 -5.20 -16.56 -9.93
CA ASN A 74 -4.23 -17.65 -9.91
C ASN A 74 -4.51 -18.67 -8.79
N LYS A 75 -5.52 -19.52 -9.01
CA LYS A 75 -5.99 -20.49 -8.00
C LYS A 75 -4.99 -21.62 -7.70
N GLU A 76 -4.09 -21.93 -8.63
CA GLU A 76 -3.14 -23.05 -8.47
C GLU A 76 -2.05 -22.73 -7.45
N GLU A 77 -1.56 -21.49 -7.43
CA GLU A 77 -0.50 -21.05 -6.53
C GLU A 77 -1.00 -20.66 -5.13
N LYS A 78 -2.32 -20.61 -4.93
CA LYS A 78 -2.96 -20.10 -3.71
C LYS A 78 -2.41 -18.72 -3.32
N THR A 79 -2.32 -17.85 -4.32
CA THR A 79 -1.87 -16.46 -4.19
C THR A 79 -2.95 -15.51 -4.68
N CYS A 80 -3.09 -14.38 -4.00
CA CYS A 80 -3.87 -13.25 -4.47
C CYS A 80 -2.98 -12.01 -4.49
N ASN A 81 -3.08 -11.23 -5.56
CA ASN A 81 -2.20 -10.09 -5.80
C ASN A 81 -3.01 -8.79 -5.88
N TYR A 82 -2.44 -7.72 -5.36
CA TYR A 82 -2.93 -6.38 -5.59
C TYR A 82 -1.78 -5.59 -6.18
N GLU A 83 -1.99 -5.02 -7.36
CA GLU A 83 -1.01 -4.18 -8.03
C GLU A 83 -1.65 -2.88 -8.44
N GLY A 84 -0.91 -1.79 -8.29
CA GLY A 84 -1.33 -0.53 -8.88
C GLY A 84 -0.23 0.51 -8.88
N ILE A 85 -0.39 1.44 -9.80
CA ILE A 85 0.45 2.62 -9.93
C ILE A 85 -0.30 3.80 -9.35
N TYR A 86 0.36 4.56 -8.49
CA TYR A 86 -0.20 5.72 -7.84
C TYR A 86 0.65 6.92 -8.09
N THR A 87 -0.01 7.99 -8.48
CA THR A 87 0.64 9.30 -8.55
C THR A 87 0.38 10.08 -7.28
N TYR A 88 1.27 11.01 -6.94
CA TYR A 88 1.05 11.97 -5.87
C TYR A 88 1.82 13.26 -6.18
N ASP A 89 1.31 14.38 -5.69
CA ASP A 89 1.92 15.68 -5.93
C ASP A 89 2.84 16.04 -4.74
N LEU A 90 4.09 16.35 -5.06
CA LEU A 90 5.11 16.87 -4.16
C LEU A 90 5.07 18.39 -4.23
N LYS A 91 4.67 19.04 -3.12
CA LYS A 91 4.69 20.49 -3.00
C LYS A 91 5.76 20.93 -2.01
N MET A 92 6.70 21.73 -2.50
CA MET A 92 7.71 22.41 -1.67
C MET A 92 7.53 23.93 -1.82
N PRO A 93 7.44 24.70 -0.72
CA PRO A 93 7.33 26.15 -0.79
C PRO A 93 8.48 26.76 -1.60
N GLY A 94 8.16 27.53 -2.65
CA GLY A 94 9.14 28.18 -3.51
C GLY A 94 9.69 27.35 -4.67
N SER A 95 9.25 26.11 -4.83
CA SER A 95 9.62 25.23 -5.96
C SER A 95 8.40 24.95 -6.85
N PRO A 96 8.60 24.63 -8.15
CA PRO A 96 7.53 24.16 -9.02
C PRO A 96 6.86 22.89 -8.45
N ASP A 97 5.57 22.73 -8.69
CA ASP A 97 4.85 21.50 -8.37
C ASP A 97 5.52 20.31 -9.09
N GLN A 98 5.86 19.27 -8.34
CA GLN A 98 6.44 18.05 -8.89
C GLN A 98 5.45 16.90 -8.74
N ARG A 99 5.34 16.05 -9.77
CA ARG A 99 4.56 14.83 -9.69
C ARG A 99 5.47 13.63 -9.50
N ALA A 100 5.04 12.75 -8.63
CA ALA A 100 5.67 11.49 -8.31
C ALA A 100 4.75 10.34 -8.71
N ALA A 101 5.33 9.18 -8.99
CA ALA A 101 4.61 7.94 -9.14
C ALA A 101 5.34 6.77 -8.48
N ILE A 102 4.56 5.90 -7.86
CA ILE A 102 5.00 4.68 -7.23
C ILE A 102 4.15 3.52 -7.70
N GLU A 103 4.74 2.35 -7.77
CA GLU A 103 4.07 1.07 -7.91
C GLU A 103 4.00 0.43 -6.52
N ILE A 104 2.81 -0.04 -6.12
CA ILE A 104 2.66 -0.91 -4.94
C ILE A 104 2.19 -2.26 -5.44
N SER A 105 2.85 -3.30 -4.92
CA SER A 105 2.41 -4.67 -5.08
C SER A 105 2.16 -5.24 -3.68
N VAL A 106 1.04 -5.94 -3.48
CA VAL A 106 0.75 -6.69 -2.26
C VAL A 106 0.38 -8.11 -2.66
N ILE A 107 1.08 -9.08 -2.09
CA ILE A 107 0.88 -10.50 -2.33
C ILE A 107 0.34 -11.10 -1.03
N LEU A 108 -0.80 -11.77 -1.13
CA LEU A 108 -1.36 -12.66 -0.11
C LEU A 108 -1.08 -14.10 -0.53
N ASN A 109 -0.29 -14.82 0.24
CA ASN A 109 -0.11 -16.25 0.10
C ASN A 109 -0.91 -16.97 1.19
N TYR A 110 -1.92 -17.73 0.77
CA TYR A 110 -2.81 -18.48 1.65
C TYR A 110 -2.62 -20.00 1.52
N SER A 111 -1.45 -20.43 1.02
CA SER A 111 -1.11 -21.85 0.87
C SER A 111 -0.96 -22.60 2.20
N ALA A 112 -0.59 -21.89 3.27
CA ALA A 112 -0.45 -22.41 4.63
C ALA A 112 -0.91 -21.38 5.67
N GLU A 113 -1.27 -21.84 6.87
CA GLU A 113 -1.56 -20.97 8.00
C GLU A 113 -0.36 -20.89 8.97
N PRO A 114 -0.03 -19.70 9.50
CA PRO A 114 -0.68 -18.41 9.24
C PRO A 114 -0.37 -17.88 7.83
N TRP A 115 -1.36 -17.24 7.18
CA TRP A 115 -1.15 -16.65 5.86
C TRP A 115 -0.04 -15.61 5.86
N GLU A 116 0.65 -15.53 4.73
CA GLU A 116 1.74 -14.59 4.52
C GLU A 116 1.28 -13.43 3.66
N ILE A 117 1.64 -12.22 4.06
CA ILE A 117 1.31 -10.99 3.36
C ILE A 117 2.60 -10.22 3.14
N HIS A 118 2.88 -9.89 1.89
CA HIS A 118 4.04 -9.14 1.49
C HIS A 118 3.65 -7.98 0.58
N GLY A 119 3.81 -6.76 1.08
CA GLY A 119 3.75 -5.52 0.34
C GLY A 119 5.14 -5.04 -0.02
N SER A 120 5.27 -4.52 -1.23
CA SER A 120 6.46 -3.83 -1.74
C SER A 120 6.07 -2.50 -2.38
N ARG A 121 7.03 -1.58 -2.45
CA ARG A 121 6.88 -0.28 -3.12
C ARG A 121 8.07 -0.03 -4.02
N LYS A 122 7.81 0.48 -5.22
CA LYS A 122 8.83 0.89 -6.17
C LYS A 122 8.54 2.30 -6.66
N PHE A 123 9.54 3.19 -6.65
CA PHE A 123 9.41 4.50 -7.28
C PHE A 123 9.56 4.36 -8.80
N LEU A 124 8.63 4.95 -9.54
CA LEU A 124 8.66 4.95 -11.01
C LEU A 124 9.33 6.22 -11.54
N TYR A 125 8.92 7.37 -11.02
CA TYR A 125 9.52 8.68 -11.27
C TYR A 125 9.09 9.65 -10.19
N GLY A 126 9.91 10.67 -9.88
CA GLY A 126 9.59 11.67 -8.86
C GLY A 126 9.41 11.03 -7.49
N GLY A 127 10.35 11.21 -6.57
CA GLY A 127 10.30 10.53 -5.29
C GLY A 127 11.48 10.93 -4.44
N ILE A 128 11.29 10.82 -3.12
CA ILE A 128 12.35 11.03 -2.16
C ILE A 128 12.40 9.72 -1.37
N GLU A 129 13.48 8.97 -1.57
CA GLU A 129 13.82 7.85 -0.70
C GLU A 129 14.17 8.46 0.67
N ASN A 130 13.37 8.10 1.68
CA ASN A 130 13.64 8.46 3.07
C ASN A 130 14.52 7.39 3.72
#